data_AF-A0A8H4GVZ8-F1
#
_entry.id   AF-A0A8H4GVZ8-F1
#
_cell.length_a   1.000
_cell.length_b   1.000
_cell.length_c   1.000
_cell.angle_alpha   90.00
_cell.angle_beta   90.00
_cell.angle_gamma   90.00
#
_symmetry.space_group_name_H-M   'P 1'
#
loop_
_entity.id
_entity.type
_entity.pdbx_description
1 polymer ?
#
loop_
_entity_poly.entity_id
_entity_poly.type
_entity_poly.pdbx_seq_one_letter_code
_entity_poly.pdbx_strand_id
1 'polypeptide(L)'
;MDKLAQIVNDSIESDLFAEIRHKEPEDPEPDSTAERLVKESRKDVIFSDKKFWDGASIEQVRQHFAEYLRASKGRGYGRYEGCLIINERSLKSIVASPITRQRYSPPYGFVGMIDGRYPETRYDLQYTGFMRVEISCLWPLYTELTSKYMWELCPSVPEGLIPVYDGGTGKAHDEEGNVHPIATDRGVRLF
;
A
#
# COMPACT_ATOMS: atom_id res chain seq x y z
N MET A 1 8.28 -10.18 9.58
CA MET A 1 6.88 -9.69 9.56
C MET A 1 6.63 -8.70 10.69
N ASP A 2 7.17 -8.95 11.89
CA ASP A 2 6.98 -8.11 13.09
C ASP A 2 7.30 -6.63 12.86
N LYS A 3 8.39 -6.32 12.15
CA LYS A 3 8.75 -4.93 11.83
C LYS A 3 7.72 -4.23 10.93
N LEU A 4 7.16 -4.94 9.95
CA LEU A 4 6.12 -4.39 9.09
C LEU A 4 4.85 -4.13 9.89
N ALA A 5 4.47 -5.06 10.77
CA ALA A 5 3.33 -4.90 11.67
C ALA A 5 3.53 -3.69 12.63
N GLN A 6 4.73 -3.51 13.17
CA GLN A 6 5.08 -2.35 14.00
C GLN A 6 4.90 -1.04 13.24
N ILE A 7 5.52 -0.89 12.07
CA ILE A 7 5.41 0.35 11.25
C ILE A 7 3.96 0.69 10.92
N VAL A 8 3.18 -0.33 10.59
CA VAL A 8 1.77 -0.19 10.28
C VAL A 8 0.96 0.23 11.51
N ASN A 9 1.20 -0.41 12.66
CA ASN A 9 0.52 -0.07 13.91
C ASN A 9 0.88 1.34 14.37
N ASP A 10 2.16 1.72 14.29
CA ASP A 10 2.63 3.08 14.59
C ASP A 10 1.93 4.12 13.69
N SER A 11 1.65 3.77 12.43
CA SER A 11 0.92 4.64 11.49
C SER A 11 -0.55 4.79 11.86
N ILE A 12 -1.22 3.69 12.22
CA ILE A 12 -2.61 3.71 12.71
C ILE A 12 -2.70 4.54 14.00
N GLU A 13 -1.82 4.26 14.96
CA GLU A 13 -1.78 4.97 16.23
C GLU A 13 -1.49 6.45 16.01
N SER A 14 -0.53 6.81 15.15
CA SER A 14 -0.24 8.21 14.86
C SER A 14 -1.45 8.96 14.28
N ASP A 15 -2.26 8.33 13.43
CA ASP A 15 -3.49 8.93 12.89
C ASP A 15 -4.57 9.09 13.97
N LEU A 16 -4.82 8.03 14.75
CA LEU A 16 -5.73 8.09 15.90
C LEU A 16 -5.31 9.19 16.89
N PHE A 17 -4.01 9.30 17.18
CA PHE A 17 -3.45 10.34 18.06
C PHE A 17 -3.33 11.72 17.40
N ALA A 18 -3.41 11.84 16.08
CA ALA A 18 -3.47 13.15 15.42
C ALA A 18 -4.84 13.79 15.64
N GLU A 19 -5.92 13.00 15.57
CA GLU A 19 -7.27 13.47 15.92
C GLU A 19 -7.37 13.84 17.41
N ILE A 20 -6.71 13.07 18.29
CA ILE A 20 -6.64 13.36 19.73
C ILE A 20 -5.83 14.63 20.04
N ARG A 21 -4.80 14.94 19.25
CA ARG A 21 -3.95 16.13 19.48
C ARG A 21 -4.67 17.46 19.25
N HIS A 22 -5.81 17.43 18.56
CA HIS A 22 -6.68 18.58 18.37
C HIS A 22 -7.90 18.57 19.30
N LYS A 23 -7.96 17.62 20.25
CA LYS A 23 -9.06 17.57 21.21
C LYS A 23 -9.07 18.75 22.15
N GLU A 24 -10.24 19.34 22.30
CA GLU A 24 -10.53 20.18 23.44
C GLU A 24 -10.82 19.30 24.67
N PRO A 25 -10.68 19.81 25.91
CA PRO A 25 -10.85 19.01 27.14
C PRO A 25 -12.21 18.32 27.28
N GLU A 26 -13.20 18.79 26.52
CA GLU A 26 -14.57 18.31 26.49
C GLU A 26 -14.86 17.28 25.38
N ASP A 27 -13.87 16.99 24.53
CA ASP A 27 -14.00 15.94 23.53
C ASP A 27 -13.93 14.54 24.16
N PRO A 28 -14.82 13.62 23.78
CA PRO A 28 -14.90 12.29 24.36
C PRO A 28 -13.63 11.49 24.06
N GLU A 29 -13.10 10.77 25.05
CA GLU A 29 -11.97 9.84 24.89
C GLU A 29 -12.20 8.87 23.70
N PRO A 30 -11.14 8.50 22.96
CA PRO A 30 -11.26 7.58 21.83
C PRO A 30 -11.88 6.27 22.31
N ASP A 31 -12.83 5.75 21.54
CA ASP A 31 -13.46 4.48 21.88
C ASP A 31 -12.49 3.32 21.62
N SER A 32 -11.89 2.82 22.71
CA SER A 32 -11.04 1.63 22.71
C SER A 32 -11.69 0.41 22.03
N THR A 33 -13.03 0.35 21.99
CA THR A 33 -13.80 -0.69 21.29
C THR A 33 -13.69 -0.52 19.78
N ALA A 34 -13.79 0.71 19.27
CA ALA A 34 -13.65 1.00 17.85
C ALA A 34 -12.23 0.68 17.35
N GLU A 35 -11.20 1.05 18.10
CA GLU A 35 -9.80 0.70 17.80
C GLU A 35 -9.59 -0.81 17.75
N ARG A 36 -10.13 -1.53 18.74
CA ARG A 36 -10.08 -3.00 18.76
C ARG A 36 -10.78 -3.59 17.55
N LEU A 37 -11.96 -3.10 17.19
CA LEU A 37 -12.72 -3.58 16.02
C LEU A 37 -11.98 -3.34 14.70
N VAL A 38 -11.30 -2.21 14.52
CA VAL A 38 -10.45 -1.95 13.35
C VAL A 38 -9.28 -2.94 13.30
N LYS A 39 -8.58 -3.13 14.42
CA LYS A 39 -7.46 -4.11 14.52
C LYS A 39 -7.94 -5.55 14.29
N GLU A 40 -9.11 -5.94 14.80
CA GLU A 40 -9.68 -7.29 14.65
C GLU A 40 -10.27 -7.56 13.27
N SER A 41 -10.88 -6.53 12.64
CA SER A 41 -11.42 -6.61 11.28
C SER A 41 -10.33 -6.59 10.21
N ARG A 42 -9.13 -6.11 10.54
CA ARG A 42 -7.94 -6.18 9.69
C ARG A 42 -7.21 -7.53 9.82
N LYS A 43 -7.88 -8.61 9.46
CA LYS A 43 -7.21 -9.91 9.25
C LYS A 43 -6.74 -10.01 7.80
N ASP A 44 -5.45 -9.77 7.60
CA ASP A 44 -4.77 -10.02 6.33
C ASP A 44 -4.76 -11.52 6.02
N VAL A 45 -4.96 -11.88 4.74
CA VAL A 45 -4.83 -13.26 4.27
C VAL A 45 -3.43 -13.43 3.72
N ILE A 46 -2.66 -14.35 4.32
CA ILE A 46 -1.25 -14.55 4.00
C ILE A 46 -1.09 -15.84 3.21
N PHE A 47 -0.47 -15.74 2.03
CA PHE A 47 -0.01 -16.86 1.24
C PHE A 47 1.51 -16.92 1.31
N SER A 48 2.08 -18.02 1.82
CA SER A 48 3.52 -18.14 2.07
C SER A 48 4.11 -19.50 1.73
N ASP A 49 3.43 -20.32 0.91
CA ASP A 49 3.98 -21.57 0.41
C ASP A 49 5.18 -21.30 -0.50
N LYS A 50 6.37 -21.49 0.05
CA LYS A 50 7.64 -21.25 -0.63
C LYS A 50 7.76 -22.03 -1.95
N LYS A 51 7.24 -23.26 -2.03
CA LYS A 51 7.34 -24.07 -3.25
C LYS A 51 6.54 -23.48 -4.41
N PHE A 52 5.47 -22.75 -4.08
CA PHE A 52 4.58 -22.16 -5.07
C PHE A 52 4.98 -20.72 -5.42
N TRP A 53 5.46 -19.96 -4.44
CA TRP A 53 5.72 -18.53 -4.59
C TRP A 53 7.17 -18.16 -4.92
N ASP A 54 8.15 -19.03 -4.67
CA ASP A 54 9.53 -18.76 -5.05
C ASP A 54 9.66 -18.65 -6.58
N GLY A 55 10.07 -17.48 -7.06
CA GLY A 55 10.21 -17.19 -8.48
C GLY A 55 8.90 -16.94 -9.22
N ALA A 56 7.76 -16.85 -8.50
CA ALA A 56 6.49 -16.52 -9.13
C ALA A 56 6.53 -15.13 -9.77
N SER A 57 6.05 -15.03 -11.02
CA SER A 57 5.95 -13.76 -11.72
C SER A 57 4.78 -12.91 -11.19
N ILE A 58 4.80 -11.61 -11.49
CA ILE A 58 3.72 -10.68 -11.15
C ILE A 58 2.39 -11.17 -11.75
N GLU A 59 2.43 -11.71 -12.97
CA GLU A 59 1.25 -12.23 -13.67
C GLU A 59 0.68 -13.47 -12.97
N GLN A 60 1.53 -14.36 -12.47
CA GLN A 60 1.09 -15.54 -11.72
C GLN A 60 0.43 -15.14 -10.39
N VAL A 61 1.03 -14.19 -9.67
CA VAL A 61 0.44 -13.66 -8.44
C VAL A 61 -0.88 -12.93 -8.75
N ARG A 62 -0.93 -12.14 -9.82
CA ARG A 62 -2.16 -11.45 -10.28
C ARG A 62 -3.27 -12.43 -10.61
N GLN A 63 -2.96 -13.49 -11.35
CA GLN A 63 -3.95 -14.51 -11.72
C GLN A 63 -4.51 -15.20 -10.49
N HIS A 64 -3.64 -15.63 -9.56
CA HIS A 64 -4.08 -16.23 -8.31
C HIS A 64 -4.93 -15.25 -7.48
N PHE A 65 -4.53 -13.98 -7.40
CA PHE A 65 -5.32 -12.98 -6.69
C PHE A 65 -6.67 -12.73 -7.35
N ALA A 66 -6.75 -12.69 -8.68
CA ALA A 66 -8.00 -12.56 -9.42
C ALA A 66 -8.94 -13.75 -9.17
N GLU A 67 -8.39 -14.98 -9.15
CA GLU A 67 -9.13 -16.19 -8.79
C GLU A 67 -9.63 -16.14 -7.34
N TYR A 68 -8.78 -15.73 -6.42
CA TYR A 68 -9.14 -15.54 -5.03
C TYR A 68 -10.27 -14.51 -4.88
N LEU A 69 -10.18 -13.37 -5.56
CA LEU A 69 -11.24 -12.36 -5.59
C LEU A 69 -12.54 -12.97 -6.10
N ARG A 70 -12.53 -13.69 -7.22
CA ARG A 70 -13.72 -14.37 -7.78
C ARG A 70 -14.32 -15.38 -6.81
N ALA A 71 -13.49 -16.19 -6.16
CA ALA A 71 -13.94 -17.18 -5.17
C ALA A 71 -14.46 -16.53 -3.88
N SER A 72 -13.92 -15.36 -3.51
CA SER A 72 -14.36 -14.59 -2.33
C SER A 72 -15.64 -13.78 -2.55
N LYS A 73 -16.14 -13.69 -3.80
CA LYS A 73 -17.39 -12.99 -4.12
C LYS A 73 -18.59 -13.72 -3.50
N GLY A 74 -18.95 -13.33 -2.28
CA GLY A 74 -20.34 -13.20 -1.88
C GLY A 74 -21.05 -12.05 -2.64
N ARG A 75 -22.16 -11.52 -2.10
CA ARG A 75 -22.98 -10.45 -2.71
C ARG A 75 -22.30 -9.06 -2.73
N GLY A 76 -21.16 -8.85 -3.40
CA GLY A 76 -20.60 -7.50 -3.54
C GLY A 76 -19.20 -7.37 -4.14
N TYR A 77 -18.69 -6.12 -4.12
CA TYR A 77 -17.28 -5.79 -4.35
C TYR A 77 -16.47 -6.48 -3.23
N GLY A 78 -15.52 -7.35 -3.61
CA GLY A 78 -14.77 -8.18 -2.66
C GLY A 78 -14.06 -7.34 -1.58
N ARG A 79 -13.80 -7.95 -0.41
CA ARG A 79 -13.18 -7.30 0.76
C ARG A 79 -11.78 -6.70 0.53
N TYR A 80 -11.12 -7.07 -0.57
CA TYR A 80 -9.71 -6.76 -0.80
C TYR A 80 -9.54 -5.92 -2.06
N GLU A 81 -8.86 -4.78 -1.91
CA GLU A 81 -8.59 -3.83 -2.98
C GLU A 81 -7.24 -4.05 -3.68
N GLY A 82 -6.31 -4.78 -3.05
CA GLY A 82 -5.07 -5.19 -3.70
C GLY A 82 -4.32 -6.28 -2.93
N CYS A 83 -3.31 -6.85 -3.59
CA CYS A 83 -2.47 -7.91 -3.04
C CYS A 83 -1.06 -7.37 -2.82
N LEU A 84 -0.56 -7.43 -1.58
CA LEU A 84 0.80 -7.03 -1.24
C LEU A 84 1.79 -8.17 -1.54
N ILE A 85 2.92 -7.83 -2.15
CA ILE A 85 4.03 -8.75 -2.42
C ILE A 85 5.25 -8.36 -1.60
N ILE A 86 5.70 -9.31 -0.77
CA ILE A 86 6.94 -9.22 -0.02
C ILE A 86 7.92 -10.24 -0.63
N ASN A 87 8.66 -9.82 -1.66
CA ASN A 87 9.75 -10.60 -2.21
C ASN A 87 11.08 -10.29 -1.48
N GLU A 88 12.18 -10.90 -1.90
CA GLU A 88 13.50 -10.69 -1.27
C GLU A 88 13.93 -9.21 -1.28
N ARG A 89 13.62 -8.47 -2.37
CA ARG A 89 13.96 -7.03 -2.48
C ARG A 89 13.14 -6.21 -1.48
N SER A 90 11.82 -6.44 -1.42
CA SER A 90 10.95 -5.83 -0.40
C SER A 90 11.47 -6.13 1.00
N LEU A 91 11.84 -7.38 1.28
CA LEU A 91 12.35 -7.79 2.59
C LEU A 91 13.64 -7.07 2.96
N LYS A 92 14.62 -7.01 2.06
CA LYS A 92 15.88 -6.26 2.27
C LYS A 92 15.60 -4.78 2.55
N SER A 93 14.70 -4.18 1.78
CA SER A 93 14.27 -2.79 1.91
C SER A 93 13.59 -2.52 3.27
N ILE A 94 12.67 -3.39 3.70
CA ILE A 94 12.02 -3.30 5.02
C ILE A 94 13.03 -3.47 6.16
N VAL A 95 13.96 -4.43 6.05
CA VAL A 95 14.99 -4.65 7.07
C VAL A 95 15.90 -3.42 7.20
N ALA A 96 16.26 -2.76 6.10
CA ALA A 96 17.06 -1.54 6.10
C ALA A 96 16.31 -0.28 6.59
N SER A 97 14.98 -0.26 6.50
CA SER A 97 14.18 0.92 6.84
C SER A 97 14.19 1.28 8.34
N PRO A 98 14.05 2.55 8.74
CA PRO A 98 13.81 2.90 10.14
C PRO A 98 12.40 2.47 10.57
N ILE A 99 12.22 2.16 11.87
CA ILE A 99 10.89 1.84 12.44
C ILE A 99 10.05 3.11 12.55
N THR A 100 10.63 4.21 13.04
CA THR A 100 9.91 5.46 13.29
C THR A 100 10.08 6.45 12.15
N ARG A 101 8.99 7.18 11.86
CA ARG A 101 8.96 8.18 10.80
C ARG A 101 9.69 9.45 11.25
N GLN A 102 10.99 9.59 11.00
CA GLN A 102 11.66 10.89 11.18
C GLN A 102 11.49 11.74 9.93
N ARG A 103 11.19 13.04 10.10
CA ARG A 103 10.95 14.01 9.00
C ARG A 103 12.07 14.08 7.94
N TYR A 104 13.25 13.55 8.24
CA TYR A 104 14.44 13.58 7.38
C TYR A 104 15.06 12.19 7.15
N SER A 105 14.31 11.12 7.36
CA SER A 105 14.85 9.76 7.25
C SER A 105 15.07 9.30 5.79
N PRO A 106 16.02 8.36 5.57
CA PRO A 106 16.24 7.67 4.28
C PRO A 106 14.95 7.03 3.74
N PRO A 107 14.92 6.62 2.45
CA PRO A 107 13.72 6.05 1.84
C PRO A 107 13.17 4.92 2.69
N TYR A 108 11.86 4.98 2.95
CA TYR A 108 11.16 3.93 3.66
C TYR A 108 11.20 2.66 2.83
N GLY A 109 11.15 1.53 3.52
CA GLY A 109 11.07 0.24 2.84
C GLY A 109 9.85 0.21 1.91
N PHE A 110 9.83 -0.70 0.95
CA PHE A 110 8.69 -0.84 0.06
C PHE A 110 8.17 -2.27 0.00
N VAL A 111 6.93 -2.41 -0.45
CA VAL A 111 6.31 -3.66 -0.88
C VAL A 111 5.77 -3.50 -2.29
N GLY A 112 5.65 -4.60 -3.03
CA GLY A 112 4.88 -4.59 -4.27
C GLY A 112 3.39 -4.63 -3.97
N MET A 113 2.58 -4.10 -4.88
CA MET A 113 1.12 -4.20 -4.82
C MET A 113 0.58 -4.53 -6.20
N ILE A 114 -0.31 -5.52 -6.26
CA ILE A 114 -0.99 -5.94 -7.48
C ILE A 114 -2.47 -5.62 -7.38
N ASP A 115 -2.98 -5.09 -8.48
CA ASP A 115 -4.41 -5.01 -8.76
C ASP A 115 -4.88 -6.30 -9.44
N GLY A 116 -5.70 -7.08 -8.72
CA GLY A 116 -6.28 -8.33 -9.21
C GLY A 116 -7.41 -8.13 -10.22
N ARG A 117 -7.88 -6.89 -10.39
CA ARG A 117 -8.91 -6.53 -11.39
C ARG A 117 -8.28 -6.03 -12.68
N TYR A 118 -6.96 -5.86 -12.77
CA TYR A 118 -6.31 -5.52 -14.04
C TYR A 118 -6.26 -6.74 -14.99
N PRO A 119 -6.55 -6.60 -16.31
CA PRO A 119 -6.94 -5.39 -17.03
C PRO A 119 -8.47 -5.31 -17.25
N GLU A 120 -9.25 -4.91 -16.25
CA GLU A 120 -10.68 -4.61 -16.43
C GLU A 120 -10.91 -3.13 -16.78
N THR A 121 -9.99 -2.23 -16.41
CA THR A 121 -10.08 -0.79 -16.67
C THR A 121 -9.38 -0.42 -17.98
N ARG A 122 -10.11 0.22 -18.90
CA ARG A 122 -9.61 0.63 -20.23
C ARG A 122 -9.18 2.10 -20.32
N TYR A 123 -9.20 2.81 -19.20
CA TYR A 123 -9.10 4.28 -19.19
C TYR A 123 -7.67 4.82 -19.12
N ASP A 124 -6.71 4.02 -18.63
CA ASP A 124 -5.29 4.39 -18.59
C ASP A 124 -4.45 3.30 -19.26
N LEU A 125 -3.83 3.63 -20.39
CA LEU A 125 -2.97 2.73 -21.16
C LEU A 125 -1.58 2.55 -20.52
N GLN A 126 -1.18 3.42 -19.60
CA GLN A 126 0.11 3.36 -18.91
C GLN A 126 0.03 2.59 -17.59
N TYR A 127 -1.18 2.40 -17.04
CA TYR A 127 -1.39 1.61 -15.84
C TYR A 127 -1.18 0.12 -16.11
N THR A 128 -0.23 -0.50 -15.40
CA THR A 128 0.14 -1.91 -15.61
C THR A 128 -0.49 -2.87 -14.59
N GLY A 129 -1.35 -2.37 -13.70
CA GLY A 129 -1.91 -3.17 -12.60
C GLY A 129 -0.90 -3.51 -11.49
N PHE A 130 0.24 -2.81 -11.46
CA PHE A 130 1.31 -3.03 -10.49
C PHE A 130 1.93 -1.69 -10.06
N MET A 131 2.19 -1.56 -8.76
CA MET A 131 2.98 -0.47 -8.20
C MET A 131 3.77 -0.96 -6.99
N ARG A 132 4.79 -0.21 -6.57
CA ARG A 132 5.35 -0.35 -5.23
C ARG A 132 4.67 0.64 -4.29
N VAL A 133 4.72 0.33 -3.01
CA VAL A 133 4.14 1.14 -1.93
C VAL A 133 5.20 1.33 -0.87
N GLU A 134 5.49 2.58 -0.51
CA GLU A 134 6.31 2.86 0.68
C GLU A 134 5.57 2.34 1.92
N ILE A 135 6.25 1.59 2.78
CA ILE A 135 5.60 0.92 3.93
C ILE A 135 4.99 1.91 4.93
N SER A 136 5.54 3.12 5.02
CA SER A 136 4.96 4.22 5.82
C SER A 136 3.65 4.76 5.26
N CYS A 137 3.31 4.39 4.02
CA CYS A 137 2.12 4.84 3.31
C CYS A 137 1.06 3.74 3.18
N LEU A 138 1.27 2.55 3.75
CA LEU A 138 0.29 1.45 3.72
C LEU A 138 -1.04 1.81 4.40
N TRP A 139 -0.99 2.55 5.51
CA TRP A 139 -2.20 3.01 6.20
C TRP A 139 -2.93 4.13 5.42
N PRO A 140 -2.27 5.23 5.01
CA PRO A 140 -2.88 6.21 4.10
C PRO A 140 -3.48 5.59 2.83
N LEU A 141 -2.77 4.62 2.24
CA LEU A 141 -3.25 3.91 1.06
C LEU A 141 -4.52 3.10 1.35
N TYR A 142 -4.59 2.42 2.49
CA TYR A 142 -5.79 1.71 2.91
C TYR A 142 -7.01 2.65 2.98
N THR A 143 -6.84 3.85 3.54
CA THR A 143 -7.90 4.86 3.61
C THR A 143 -8.29 5.36 2.21
N GLU A 144 -7.33 5.66 1.34
CA GLU A 144 -7.59 6.12 -0.03
C GLU A 144 -8.37 5.09 -0.85
N LEU A 145 -8.02 3.80 -0.72
CA LEU A 145 -8.68 2.69 -1.42
C LEU A 145 -10.14 2.46 -0.99
N THR A 146 -10.63 3.12 0.05
CA THR A 146 -12.06 3.10 0.40
C THR A 146 -12.92 3.93 -0.57
N SER A 147 -12.32 4.86 -1.30
CA SER A 147 -13.02 5.81 -2.17
C SER A 147 -12.43 5.93 -3.58
N LYS A 148 -11.20 5.46 -3.79
CA LYS A 148 -10.48 5.50 -5.06
C LYS A 148 -10.00 4.12 -5.46
N TYR A 149 -9.85 3.91 -6.76
CA TYR A 149 -9.24 2.71 -7.30
C TYR A 149 -7.72 2.81 -7.35
N MET A 150 -7.04 1.66 -7.39
CA MET A 150 -5.58 1.62 -7.49
C MET A 150 -5.06 2.35 -8.74
N TRP A 151 -5.77 2.32 -9.87
CA TRP A 151 -5.38 3.06 -11.08
C TRP A 151 -5.43 4.59 -10.92
N GLU A 152 -6.26 5.13 -10.00
CA GLU A 152 -6.31 6.57 -9.69
C GLU A 152 -5.16 7.01 -8.79
N LEU A 153 -4.61 6.06 -8.02
CA LEU A 153 -3.55 6.29 -7.04
C LEU A 153 -2.16 5.97 -7.59
N CYS A 154 -2.08 5.08 -8.58
CA CYS A 154 -0.85 4.64 -9.20
C CYS A 154 -0.26 5.78 -10.05
N PRO A 155 0.96 6.26 -9.75
CA PRO A 155 1.58 7.29 -10.56
C PRO A 155 1.91 6.80 -11.98
N SER A 156 1.78 7.67 -12.97
CA SER A 156 2.35 7.44 -14.30
C SER A 156 3.86 7.64 -14.25
N VAL A 157 4.63 6.72 -14.84
CA VAL A 157 6.09 6.74 -14.86
C VAL A 157 6.63 6.37 -16.25
N PRO A 158 7.83 6.83 -16.62
CA PRO A 158 8.51 6.39 -17.84
C PRO A 158 8.65 4.86 -17.92
N GLU A 159 8.69 4.33 -19.14
CA GLU A 159 8.94 2.91 -19.38
C GLU A 159 10.26 2.45 -18.74
N GLY A 160 10.27 1.25 -18.17
CA GLY A 160 11.40 0.69 -17.44
C GLY A 160 11.49 1.11 -15.96
N LEU A 161 10.64 2.05 -15.52
CA LEU A 161 10.48 2.39 -14.10
C LEU A 161 9.19 1.81 -13.52
N ILE A 162 9.22 1.57 -12.20
CA ILE A 162 8.12 1.01 -11.41
C ILE A 162 7.47 2.15 -10.61
N PRO A 163 6.15 2.32 -10.70
CA PRO A 163 5.46 3.41 -10.01
C PRO A 163 5.46 3.28 -8.49
N VAL A 164 5.77 4.41 -7.84
CA VAL A 164 5.86 4.76 -6.41
C VAL A 164 4.62 5.26 -5.68
N TYR A 165 3.78 4.45 -5.00
CA TYR A 165 2.86 5.07 -4.04
C TYR A 165 3.60 5.50 -2.77
N ASP A 166 3.76 6.81 -2.62
CA ASP A 166 4.52 7.47 -1.55
C ASP A 166 3.70 8.56 -0.82
N GLY A 167 2.37 8.57 -1.01
CA GLY A 167 1.50 9.65 -0.53
C GLY A 167 1.51 10.89 -1.42
N GLY A 168 2.09 10.80 -2.62
CA GLY A 168 2.01 11.83 -3.65
C GLY A 168 3.19 12.80 -3.64
N THR A 169 4.43 12.32 -3.48
CA THR A 169 5.62 13.13 -3.73
C THR A 169 6.15 12.97 -5.16
N GLY A 170 5.71 11.91 -5.85
CA GLY A 170 6.11 11.62 -7.23
C GLY A 170 7.47 10.94 -7.27
N LYS A 171 7.47 9.65 -6.92
CA LYS A 171 8.66 8.79 -7.02
C LYS A 171 8.39 7.61 -7.96
N ALA A 172 9.47 7.08 -8.51
CA ALA A 172 9.50 5.80 -9.20
C ALA A 172 10.72 5.01 -8.71
N HIS A 173 10.69 3.68 -8.82
CA HIS A 173 11.86 2.84 -8.58
C HIS A 173 12.33 2.18 -9.87
N ASP A 174 13.61 1.86 -9.97
CA ASP A 174 14.05 0.82 -10.92
C ASP A 174 13.78 -0.59 -10.35
N GLU A 175 14.14 -1.61 -11.11
CA GLU A 175 14.01 -3.01 -10.70
C GLU A 175 14.70 -3.29 -9.34
N GLU A 176 15.88 -2.72 -9.12
CA GLU A 176 16.70 -2.87 -7.92
C GLU A 176 16.09 -2.19 -6.69
N GLY A 177 15.24 -1.18 -6.89
CA GLY A 177 14.64 -0.41 -5.80
C GLY A 177 15.34 0.91 -5.51
N ASN A 178 16.20 1.39 -6.41
CA ASN A 178 16.75 2.73 -6.31
C ASN A 178 15.67 3.76 -6.66
N VAL A 179 15.69 4.88 -5.95
CA VAL A 179 14.68 5.93 -6.08
C VAL A 179 15.02 6.86 -7.22
N HIS A 180 14.04 7.09 -8.11
CA HIS A 180 14.09 8.05 -9.19
C HIS A 180 12.98 9.09 -8.98
N PRO A 181 13.30 10.38 -8.83
CA PRO A 181 12.27 11.41 -8.75
C PRO A 181 11.55 11.51 -10.10
N ILE A 182 10.22 11.54 -10.08
CA ILE A 182 9.45 11.88 -11.27
C ILE A 182 9.01 13.34 -11.15
N ALA A 183 9.16 14.11 -12.22
CA ALA A 183 8.55 15.42 -12.31
C ALA A 183 7.05 15.20 -12.18
N THR A 184 6.46 15.62 -11.07
CA THR A 184 5.01 15.60 -10.97
C THR A 184 4.49 16.57 -12.00
N ASP A 185 3.71 16.08 -12.96
CA ASP A 185 2.81 16.91 -13.76
C ASP A 185 1.65 17.33 -12.83
N ARG A 186 1.99 18.05 -11.76
CA ARG A 186 1.05 18.65 -10.84
C ARG A 186 0.81 20.06 -11.32
N GLY A 187 -0.15 20.16 -12.24
CA GLY A 187 -1.17 21.18 -12.08
C GLY A 187 -1.64 21.16 -10.63
N VAL A 188 -1.08 22.08 -9.85
CA VAL A 188 -1.64 22.73 -8.67
C VAL A 188 -2.92 22.06 -8.16
N ARG A 189 -2.80 21.13 -7.19
CA ARG A 189 -3.92 20.86 -6.28
C ARG A 189 -3.93 22.00 -5.25
N LEU A 190 -4.68 23.05 -5.59
CA LEU A 190 -5.13 24.05 -4.63
C LEU A 190 -6.32 23.48 -3.87
N PHE A 191 -6.13 23.40 -2.55
CA PHE A 191 -7.09 23.16 -1.46
C PHE A 191 -7.62 21.74 -1.29
#